data_AF-A0A538BZM8-F1
#
_entry.id   AF-A0A538BZM8-F1
#
_cell.length_a   1.000
_cell.length_b   1.000
_cell.length_c   1.000
_cell.angle_alpha   90.00
_cell.angle_beta   90.00
_cell.angle_gamma   90.00
#
_symmetry.space_group_name_H-M   'P 1'
#
loop_
_entity.id
_entity.type
_entity.pdbx_description
1 polymer ?
#
loop_
_entity_poly.entity_id
_entity_poly.type
_entity_poly.pdbx_seq_one_letter_code
_entity_poly.pdbx_strand_id
1 'polypeptide(L)'
;WPTKVLLAMAPYFAIGMIGAVLVHGRAPGRRMTWALFAGGALLVLGDAWWAADEATRGSHSALLHVIRDAPAAAGFACMVAAAAKAVCPPRLLASAPLAWTGQVSYGIYLWHVPLLLFLRAHGLLPLDPIGALVVVAPVAIAVAAASWYAIERPA
;
A
#
# COMPACT_ATOMS: atom_id res chain seq x y z
N TRP A 1 -14.08 -5.81 16.16
CA TRP A 1 -12.82 -6.12 15.46
C TRP A 1 -12.91 -7.35 14.52
N PRO A 2 -13.85 -7.43 13.55
CA PRO A 2 -13.91 -8.56 12.61
C PRO A 2 -13.36 -8.23 11.21
N THR A 3 -12.43 -7.29 11.07
CA THR A 3 -11.99 -6.78 9.76
C THR A 3 -10.76 -7.48 9.17
N LYS A 4 -10.13 -8.40 9.92
CA LYS A 4 -8.95 -9.17 9.47
C LYS A 4 -9.27 -10.66 9.27
N VAL A 5 -10.44 -10.97 8.71
CA VAL A 5 -10.81 -12.34 8.33
C VAL A 5 -10.50 -12.56 6.86
N LEU A 6 -9.94 -13.73 6.52
CA LEU A 6 -9.55 -14.10 5.15
C LEU A 6 -10.70 -13.86 4.13
N LEU A 7 -11.92 -14.21 4.51
CA LEU A 7 -13.12 -14.05 3.68
C LEU A 7 -13.45 -12.59 3.36
N ALA A 8 -13.15 -11.64 4.26
CA ALA A 8 -13.36 -10.22 4.00
C ALA A 8 -12.37 -9.67 2.95
N MET A 9 -11.24 -10.35 2.74
CA MET A 9 -10.21 -9.95 1.77
C MET A 9 -10.39 -10.61 0.39
N ALA A 10 -11.23 -11.64 0.31
CA ALA A 10 -11.45 -12.40 -0.92
C ALA A 10 -11.90 -11.53 -2.12
N PRO A 11 -12.78 -10.52 -1.96
CA PRO A 11 -13.18 -9.64 -3.07
C PRO A 11 -12.01 -8.85 -3.67
N TYR A 12 -11.11 -8.31 -2.83
CA TYR A 12 -9.95 -7.55 -3.29
C TYR A 12 -8.98 -8.43 -4.08
N PHE A 13 -8.77 -9.66 -3.60
CA PHE A 13 -7.95 -10.64 -4.30
C PHE A 13 -8.55 -11.02 -5.65
N ALA A 14 -9.87 -11.23 -5.72
CA ALA A 14 -10.58 -11.52 -6.97
C ALA A 14 -10.44 -10.39 -7.99
N ILE A 15 -10.60 -9.12 -7.57
CA ILE A 15 -10.43 -7.94 -8.42
C ILE A 15 -9.00 -7.89 -9.00
N GLY A 16 -7.99 -8.15 -8.16
CA GLY A 16 -6.59 -8.23 -8.60
C GLY A 16 -6.35 -9.34 -9.63
N MET A 17 -6.89 -10.54 -9.39
CA MET A 17 -6.78 -11.68 -10.34
C MET A 17 -7.46 -11.37 -11.68
N ILE A 18 -8.66 -10.78 -11.65
CA ILE A 18 -9.38 -10.40 -12.87
C ILE A 18 -8.53 -9.38 -13.65
N GLY A 19 -8.01 -8.35 -12.99
CA GLY A 19 -7.12 -7.37 -13.61
C GLY A 19 -5.89 -8.02 -14.25
N ALA A 20 -5.24 -8.97 -13.55
CA ALA A 20 -4.10 -9.71 -14.05
C ALA A 20 -4.45 -10.53 -15.31
N VAL A 21 -5.56 -11.28 -15.30
CA VAL A 21 -6.03 -12.08 -16.43
C VAL A 21 -6.36 -11.19 -17.64
N LEU A 22 -7.02 -10.06 -17.43
CA LEU A 22 -7.37 -9.12 -18.49
C LEU A 22 -6.14 -8.50 -19.16
N VAL A 23 -5.03 -8.38 -18.43
CA VAL A 23 -3.79 -7.76 -18.90
C VAL A 23 -2.79 -8.82 -19.41
N HIS A 24 -3.00 -10.08 -19.07
CA HIS A 24 -2.20 -11.21 -19.53
C HIS A 24 -2.28 -11.33 -21.06
N GLY A 25 -1.13 -11.55 -21.70
CA GLY A 25 -1.03 -11.63 -23.18
C GLY A 25 -1.30 -10.33 -23.95
N ARG A 26 -1.77 -9.25 -23.29
CA ARG A 26 -2.00 -7.95 -23.96
C ARG A 26 -0.78 -7.04 -23.86
N ALA A 27 -0.49 -6.32 -24.94
CA ALA A 27 0.49 -5.24 -25.01
C ALA A 27 -0.25 -3.91 -25.21
N PRO A 28 -0.86 -3.34 -24.15
CA PRO A 28 -1.57 -2.07 -24.27
C PRO A 28 -0.62 -0.98 -24.74
N GLY A 29 -1.06 -0.15 -25.68
CA GLY A 29 -0.29 1.00 -26.13
C GLY A 29 -0.10 2.03 -25.01
N ARG A 30 0.96 2.85 -25.10
CA ARG A 30 1.35 3.85 -24.08
C ARG A 30 0.17 4.72 -23.60
N ARG A 31 -0.71 5.17 -24.50
CA ARG A 31 -1.90 5.97 -24.15
C ARG A 31 -2.87 5.21 -23.25
N MET A 32 -3.14 3.95 -23.56
CA MET A 32 -4.05 3.12 -22.76
C MET A 32 -3.45 2.81 -21.40
N THR A 33 -2.14 2.54 -21.33
CA THR A 33 -1.42 2.35 -20.08
C THR A 33 -1.49 3.58 -19.17
N TRP A 34 -1.30 4.79 -19.71
CA TRP A 34 -1.50 6.04 -18.95
C TRP A 34 -2.95 6.28 -18.55
N ALA A 35 -3.92 5.96 -19.42
CA ALA A 35 -5.33 6.07 -19.10
C ALA A 35 -5.74 5.11 -17.95
N LEU A 36 -5.23 3.88 -17.94
CA LEU A 36 -5.43 2.92 -16.86
C LEU A 36 -4.84 3.42 -15.54
N PHE A 37 -3.64 4.00 -15.58
CA PHE A 37 -3.02 4.56 -14.38
C PHE A 37 -3.78 5.76 -13.84
N ALA A 38 -4.11 6.73 -14.70
CA ALA A 38 -4.85 7.93 -14.31
C ALA A 38 -6.26 7.58 -13.82
N GLY A 39 -6.96 6.70 -14.53
CA GLY A 39 -8.28 6.18 -14.11
C GLY A 39 -8.20 5.45 -12.78
N GLY A 40 -7.18 4.61 -12.58
CA GLY A 40 -6.96 3.91 -11.32
C GLY A 40 -6.65 4.87 -10.16
N ALA A 41 -5.80 5.87 -10.38
CA ALA A 41 -5.50 6.90 -9.39
C ALA A 41 -6.74 7.73 -9.03
N LEU A 42 -7.57 8.08 -10.01
CA LEU A 42 -8.83 8.79 -9.77
C LEU A 42 -9.80 7.95 -8.93
N LEU A 43 -9.91 6.65 -9.19
CA LEU A 43 -10.74 5.74 -8.40
C LEU A 43 -10.25 5.68 -6.94
N VAL A 44 -8.93 5.55 -6.73
CA VAL A 44 -8.34 5.52 -5.38
C VAL A 44 -8.54 6.85 -4.65
N LEU A 45 -8.30 7.99 -5.32
CA LEU A 45 -8.45 9.31 -4.71
C LEU A 45 -9.91 9.64 -4.41
N GLY A 46 -10.83 9.26 -5.31
CA GLY A 46 -12.26 9.42 -5.12
C GLY A 46 -12.77 8.58 -3.94
N ASP A 47 -12.33 7.33 -3.85
CA ASP A 47 -12.65 6.46 -2.71
C ASP A 47 -12.05 7.00 -1.39
N ALA A 48 -10.80 7.45 -1.41
CA ALA A 48 -10.14 8.03 -0.24
C ALA A 48 -10.85 9.31 0.25
N TRP A 49 -11.29 10.17 -0.68
CA TRP A 49 -12.06 11.37 -0.34
C TRP A 49 -13.42 11.01 0.27
N TRP A 50 -14.11 10.03 -0.33
CA TRP A 50 -15.38 9.52 0.18
C TRP A 50 -15.22 8.86 1.57
N ALA A 51 -14.15 8.11 1.77
CA ALA A 51 -13.79 7.50 3.06
C ALA A 51 -13.47 8.55 4.14
N ALA A 52 -12.76 9.62 3.78
CA ALA A 52 -12.45 10.72 4.69
C ALA A 52 -13.71 11.47 5.13
N ASP A 53 -14.64 11.75 4.21
CA ASP A 53 -15.90 12.46 4.49
C ASP A 53 -16.79 11.65 5.46
N GLU A 54 -16.85 10.32 5.31
CA GLU A 54 -17.64 9.45 6.20
C GLU A 54 -16.98 9.16 7.54
N ALA A 55 -15.64 9.15 7.63
CA ALA A 55 -14.95 9.04 8.92
C ALA A 55 -15.42 10.14 9.90
N THR A 56 -15.85 11.29 9.36
CA THR A 56 -16.48 12.39 10.08
C THR A 56 -17.95 12.15 10.45
N ARG A 57 -18.66 11.23 9.79
CA ARG A 57 -20.11 10.97 9.98
C ARG A 57 -20.46 9.73 10.80
N GLY A 58 -19.48 8.87 11.14
CA GLY A 58 -19.65 7.81 12.15
C GLY A 58 -20.58 6.65 11.73
N SER A 59 -20.30 5.98 10.61
CA SER A 59 -21.07 4.80 10.15
C SER A 59 -20.41 3.47 10.57
N HIS A 60 -21.22 2.54 11.11
CA HIS A 60 -20.77 1.32 11.81
C HIS A 60 -21.17 -0.02 11.14
N SER A 61 -21.23 -0.12 9.80
CA SER A 61 -21.58 -1.40 9.14
C SER A 61 -20.41 -2.04 8.38
N ALA A 62 -19.89 -3.13 8.94
CA ALA A 62 -18.73 -3.88 8.42
C ALA A 62 -18.90 -4.41 6.99
N LEU A 63 -20.13 -4.75 6.59
CA LEU A 63 -20.43 -5.29 5.26
C LEU A 63 -20.42 -4.19 4.18
N LEU A 64 -20.77 -2.94 4.54
CA LEU A 64 -20.63 -1.81 3.65
C LEU A 64 -19.16 -1.47 3.40
N HIS A 65 -18.25 -1.65 4.37
CA HIS A 65 -16.82 -1.36 4.17
C HIS A 65 -16.17 -2.24 3.09
N VAL A 66 -16.45 -3.55 3.05
CA VAL A 66 -15.83 -4.46 2.08
C VAL A 66 -16.26 -4.15 0.64
N ILE A 67 -17.55 -3.86 0.43
CA ILE A 67 -18.09 -3.48 -0.88
C ILE A 67 -17.64 -2.06 -1.25
N ARG A 68 -17.52 -1.18 -0.25
CA ARG A 68 -17.12 0.22 -0.43
C ARG A 68 -15.67 0.37 -0.88
N ASP A 69 -14.75 -0.47 -0.43
CA ASP A 69 -13.34 -0.36 -0.85
C ASP A 69 -13.07 -1.01 -2.22
N ALA A 70 -14.09 -1.59 -2.87
CA ALA A 70 -13.97 -2.21 -4.19
C ALA A 70 -13.48 -1.24 -5.30
N PRO A 71 -13.91 0.04 -5.35
CA PRO A 71 -13.37 1.02 -6.29
C PRO A 71 -11.88 1.29 -6.07
N ALA A 72 -11.43 1.40 -4.80
CA ALA A 72 -10.01 1.52 -4.50
C ALA A 72 -9.24 0.26 -4.92
N ALA A 73 -9.77 -0.93 -4.65
CA ALA A 73 -9.15 -2.19 -5.08
C ALA A 73 -9.03 -2.30 -6.60
N ALA A 74 -10.08 -1.90 -7.34
CA ALA A 74 -10.05 -1.82 -8.80
C ALA A 74 -9.04 -0.77 -9.29
N GLY A 75 -8.98 0.37 -8.62
CA GLY A 75 -8.01 1.43 -8.92
C GLY A 75 -6.57 0.97 -8.75
N PHE A 76 -6.26 0.30 -7.63
CA PHE A 76 -4.95 -0.32 -7.40
C PHE A 76 -4.64 -1.41 -8.43
N ALA A 77 -5.60 -2.28 -8.77
CA ALA A 77 -5.41 -3.30 -9.80
C ALA A 77 -5.05 -2.67 -11.16
N CYS A 78 -5.74 -1.59 -11.56
CA CYS A 78 -5.44 -0.83 -12.77
C CYS A 78 -4.04 -0.18 -12.72
N MET A 79 -3.66 0.43 -11.60
CA MET A 79 -2.34 1.04 -11.43
C MET A 79 -1.22 0.00 -11.48
N VAL A 80 -1.39 -1.15 -10.83
CA VAL A 80 -0.41 -2.26 -10.85
C VAL A 80 -0.30 -2.86 -12.26
N ALA A 81 -1.41 -3.10 -12.94
CA ALA A 81 -1.43 -3.57 -14.32
C ALA A 81 -0.70 -2.60 -15.26
N ALA A 82 -0.95 -1.29 -15.10
CA ALA A 82 -0.31 -0.26 -15.88
C ALA A 82 1.19 -0.17 -15.59
N ALA A 83 1.59 -0.26 -14.31
CA ALA A 83 3.01 -0.31 -13.91
C ALA A 83 3.73 -1.52 -14.52
N ALA A 84 3.11 -2.70 -14.50
CA ALA A 84 3.65 -3.92 -15.12
C ALA A 84 3.79 -3.81 -16.66
N LYS A 85 3.01 -2.93 -17.30
CA LYS A 85 2.99 -2.71 -18.76
C LYS A 85 3.60 -1.37 -19.20
N ALA A 86 4.42 -0.75 -18.35
CA ALA A 86 5.29 0.40 -18.67
C ALA A 86 4.71 1.83 -18.54
N VAL A 87 3.91 2.14 -17.50
CA VAL A 87 3.72 3.55 -17.07
C VAL A 87 5.06 4.16 -16.62
N CYS A 88 5.88 3.40 -15.91
CA CYS A 88 7.23 3.79 -15.52
C CYS A 88 8.26 3.07 -16.41
N PRO A 89 9.35 3.74 -16.81
CA PRO A 89 10.49 3.03 -17.37
C PRO A 89 10.92 1.96 -16.37
N PRO A 90 11.18 0.72 -16.79
CA PRO A 90 11.70 -0.31 -15.89
C PRO A 90 12.96 0.16 -15.16
N ARG A 91 13.70 1.14 -15.70
CA ARG A 91 14.85 1.81 -15.06
C ARG A 91 14.56 2.59 -13.78
N LEU A 92 13.39 3.24 -13.66
CA LEU A 92 13.05 3.99 -12.44
C LEU A 92 12.60 3.03 -11.33
N LEU A 93 11.77 2.05 -11.70
CA LEU A 93 11.31 1.01 -10.78
C LEU A 93 12.43 0.03 -10.38
N ALA A 94 13.37 -0.25 -11.29
CA ALA A 94 14.57 -1.04 -11.02
C ALA A 94 15.76 -0.19 -10.53
N SER A 95 15.52 1.06 -10.12
CA SER A 95 16.58 1.84 -9.49
C SER A 95 17.00 1.14 -8.19
N ALA A 96 18.31 1.06 -7.96
CA ALA A 96 18.88 0.44 -6.77
C ALA A 96 18.23 0.89 -5.44
N PRO A 97 17.95 2.20 -5.19
CA PRO A 97 17.30 2.61 -3.95
C PRO A 97 15.86 2.12 -3.82
N LEU A 98 15.10 2.04 -4.91
CA LEU A 98 13.71 1.59 -4.86
C LEU A 98 13.64 0.07 -4.68
N ALA A 99 14.51 -0.68 -5.35
CA ALA A 99 14.65 -2.12 -5.14
C ALA A 99 15.07 -2.45 -3.70
N TRP A 100 16.03 -1.70 -3.14
CA TRP A 100 16.46 -1.83 -1.75
C TRP A 100 15.31 -1.56 -0.76
N THR A 101 14.53 -0.50 -1.01
CA THR A 101 13.33 -0.20 -0.18
C THR A 101 12.34 -1.37 -0.19
N GLY A 102 12.15 -2.01 -1.34
CA GLY A 102 11.33 -3.21 -1.46
C GLY A 102 11.85 -4.39 -0.63
N GLN A 103 13.17 -4.60 -0.60
CA GLN A 103 13.81 -5.66 0.20
C GLN A 103 13.62 -5.46 1.70
N VAL A 104 13.72 -4.22 2.17
CA VAL A 104 13.61 -3.87 3.60
C VAL A 104 12.14 -3.67 4.04
N SER A 105 11.18 -3.63 3.10
CA SER A 105 9.77 -3.35 3.37
C SER A 105 9.13 -4.30 4.39
N TYR A 106 9.53 -5.58 4.38
CA TYR A 106 9.05 -6.56 5.34
C TYR A 106 9.52 -6.24 6.77
N GLY A 107 10.80 -5.90 6.94
CA GLY A 107 11.33 -5.45 8.23
C GLY A 107 10.62 -4.18 8.73
N ILE A 108 10.32 -3.23 7.83
CA ILE A 108 9.60 -2.01 8.21
C ILE A 108 8.20 -2.38 8.73
N TYR A 109 7.49 -3.27 8.01
CA TYR A 109 6.19 -3.77 8.43
C TYR A 109 6.23 -4.46 9.81
N LEU A 110 7.28 -5.21 10.11
CA LEU A 110 7.41 -5.90 11.39
C LEU A 110 7.71 -4.93 12.54
N TRP A 111 8.64 -4.00 12.33
CA TRP A 111 9.20 -3.18 13.41
C TRP A 111 8.48 -1.85 13.67
N HIS A 112 7.71 -1.31 12.71
CA HIS A 112 7.09 0.01 12.89
C HIS A 112 6.10 0.08 14.07
N VAL A 113 5.22 -0.93 14.25
CA VAL A 113 4.25 -0.93 15.37
C VAL A 113 4.93 -1.10 16.73
N PRO A 114 5.82 -2.10 16.94
CA PRO A 114 6.54 -2.23 18.21
C PRO A 114 7.32 -0.96 18.58
N LEU A 115 8.02 -0.36 17.62
CA LEU A 115 8.79 0.87 17.84
C LEU A 115 7.88 2.05 18.20
N LEU A 116 6.76 2.22 17.48
CA LEU A 116 5.79 3.26 17.78
C LEU A 116 5.23 3.12 19.20
N LEU A 117 4.87 1.90 19.60
CA LEU A 117 4.37 1.62 20.95
C LEU A 117 5.45 1.85 22.01
N PHE A 118 6.69 1.41 21.74
CA PHE A 118 7.82 1.57 22.64
C PHE A 118 8.16 3.05 22.87
N LEU A 119 8.35 3.83 21.81
CA LEU A 119 8.68 5.25 21.94
C LEU A 119 7.53 6.02 22.60
N ARG A 120 6.27 5.66 22.30
CA ARG A 120 5.09 6.26 22.95
C ARG A 120 5.06 5.96 24.45
N ALA A 121 5.36 4.73 24.87
CA ALA A 121 5.39 4.35 26.28
C ALA A 121 6.47 5.11 27.08
N HIS A 122 7.54 5.54 26.42
CA HIS A 122 8.63 6.31 27.04
C HIS A 122 8.47 7.84 26.89
N GLY A 123 7.35 8.32 26.35
CA GLY A 123 7.12 9.76 26.15
C GLY A 123 8.03 10.40 25.10
N LEU A 124 8.64 9.59 24.22
CA LEU A 124 9.57 10.05 23.18
C LEU A 124 8.87 10.38 21.85
N LEU A 125 7.54 10.22 21.78
CA LEU A 125 6.74 10.61 20.61
C LEU A 125 6.13 12.00 20.81
N PRO A 126 6.26 12.90 19.81
CA PRO A 126 5.43 14.09 19.73
C PRO A 126 3.93 13.74 19.77
N LEU A 127 3.12 14.63 20.34
CA LEU A 127 1.66 14.47 20.36
C LEU A 127 1.04 14.68 18.97
N ASP A 128 1.75 15.37 18.08
CA ASP A 128 1.30 15.58 16.72
C ASP A 128 1.61 14.37 15.81
N PRO A 129 0.66 13.92 14.96
CA PRO A 129 0.85 12.74 14.11
C PRO A 129 2.02 12.86 13.13
N ILE A 130 2.33 14.08 12.68
CA ILE A 130 3.40 14.34 11.71
C ILE A 130 4.77 14.19 12.39
N GLY A 131 4.94 14.76 13.57
CA GLY A 131 6.13 14.63 14.40
C GLY A 131 6.37 13.18 14.81
N ALA A 132 5.31 12.46 15.19
CA ALA A 132 5.39 11.02 15.43
C ALA A 132 5.88 10.24 14.20
N LEU A 133 5.38 10.56 13.00
CA LEU A 133 5.83 9.93 11.76
C LEU A 133 7.30 10.25 11.47
N VAL A 134 7.70 11.51 11.60
CA VAL A 134 9.08 11.99 11.35
C VAL A 134 10.08 11.33 12.30
N VAL A 135 9.67 11.01 13.53
CA VAL A 135 10.53 10.30 14.50
C VAL A 135 10.53 8.79 14.27
N VAL A 136 9.36 8.17 14.09
CA VAL A 136 9.25 6.71 14.01
C VAL A 136 9.76 6.17 12.68
N ALA A 137 9.49 6.86 11.56
CA ALA A 137 9.83 6.33 10.23
C ALA A 137 11.36 6.11 10.06
N PRO A 138 12.25 7.05 10.39
CA PRO A 138 13.69 6.82 10.29
C PRO A 138 14.18 5.69 11.19
N VAL A 139 13.66 5.62 12.43
CA VAL A 139 14.05 4.57 13.39
C VAL A 139 13.59 3.20 12.90
N ALA A 140 12.34 3.11 12.40
CA ALA A 140 11.80 1.87 11.83
C ALA A 140 12.57 1.43 10.59
N ILE A 141 12.93 2.35 9.70
CA ILE A 141 13.76 2.05 8.52
C ILE A 141 15.16 1.58 8.93
N ALA A 142 15.79 2.22 9.92
CA ALA A 142 17.11 1.85 10.39
C ALA A 142 17.12 0.44 11.03
N VAL A 143 16.15 0.16 11.90
CA VAL A 143 16.00 -1.16 12.53
C VAL A 143 15.64 -2.22 11.50
N ALA A 144 14.75 -1.91 10.55
CA ALA A 144 14.39 -2.82 9.48
C ALA A 144 15.59 -3.12 8.57
N ALA A 145 16.38 -2.11 8.21
CA ALA A 145 17.60 -2.31 7.43
C ALA A 145 18.59 -3.21 8.20
N ALA A 146 18.79 -2.96 9.49
CA ALA A 146 19.65 -3.79 10.33
C ALA A 146 19.13 -5.24 10.42
N SER A 147 17.82 -5.45 10.61
CA SER A 147 17.16 -6.77 10.59
C SER A 147 17.41 -7.48 9.26
N TRP A 148 17.25 -6.76 8.15
CA TRP A 148 17.47 -7.30 6.83
C TRP A 148 18.91 -7.76 6.62
N TYR A 149 19.88 -6.91 6.94
CA TYR A 149 21.31 -7.25 6.78
C TYR A 149 21.79 -8.36 7.72
N ALA A 150 21.19 -8.50 8.91
CA ALA A 150 21.63 -9.44 9.94
C ALA A 150 20.94 -10.81 9.90
N ILE A 151 19.68 -10.87 9.45
CA ILE A 151 18.82 -12.07 9.59
C ILE A 151 18.22 -12.48 8.24
N GLU A 152 17.70 -11.52 7.47
CA GLU A 152 16.85 -11.82 6.31
C GLU A 152 17.62 -11.82 4.98
N ARG A 153 18.90 -11.45 4.98
CA ARG A 153 19.72 -11.42 3.77
C ARG A 153 19.87 -12.86 3.26
N PRO A 154 19.37 -13.18 2.04
CA PRO A 154 19.53 -14.52 1.50
C PRO A 154 21.02 -14.81 1.32
N ALA A 155 21.45 -16.00 1.78
CA ALA A 155 22.81 -16.52 1.62
C ALA A 155 23.17 -16.77 0.15
#